data_AF-A0A2R7RH10-F1
#
_entry.id   AF-A0A2R7RH10-F1
#
_cell.length_a   1.000
_cell.length_b   1.000
_cell.length_c   1.000
_cell.angle_alpha   90.00
_cell.angle_beta   90.00
_cell.angle_gamma   90.00
#
_symmetry.space_group_name_H-M   'P 1'
#
loop_
_entity.id
_entity.type
_entity.pdbx_description
1 polymer ?
#
loop_
_entity_poly.entity_id
_entity_poly.type
_entity_poly.pdbx_seq_one_letter_code
_entity_poly.pdbx_strand_id
1 'polypeptide(L)' 'MPASELRSASFDDICARLRSAGCVFAEEEAQLLLTAASSAAELASSVELRLAGFPLEHVLGWASFCG' A
#
# COMPACT_ATOMS: atom_id res chain seq x y z
N MET A 1 -9.53 15.30 -9.52
CA MET A 1 -9.68 13.92 -10.02
C MET A 1 -8.30 13.24 -9.97
N PRO A 2 -7.90 12.51 -8.90
CA PRO A 2 -6.59 11.88 -8.82
C PRO A 2 -6.64 10.32 -8.89
N ALA A 3 -7.59 9.73 -9.63
CA ALA A 3 -7.68 8.28 -9.78
C ALA A 3 -6.88 7.73 -10.98
N SER A 4 -6.43 8.59 -11.90
CA SER A 4 -5.83 8.17 -13.18
C SER A 4 -4.31 7.89 -13.11
N GLU A 5 -3.61 8.37 -12.09
CA GLU A 5 -2.15 8.23 -11.96
C GLU A 5 -1.70 6.85 -11.45
N LEU A 6 -2.58 6.09 -10.81
CA LEU A 6 -2.23 4.79 -10.22
C LEU A 6 -2.25 3.62 -11.22
N ARG A 7 -2.63 3.85 -12.49
CA ARG A 7 -2.63 2.81 -13.55
C ARG A 7 -1.23 2.23 -13.83
N SER A 8 -0.17 2.91 -13.42
CA SER A 8 1.22 2.47 -13.56
C SER A 8 2.04 2.85 -12.33
N ALA A 9 1.45 2.78 -11.14
CA ALA A 9 2.15 3.05 -9.89
C ALA A 9 3.37 2.13 -9.80
N SER A 10 4.54 2.70 -10.10
CA SER A 10 5.81 2.01 -9.99
C SER A 10 6.15 1.88 -8.50
N PHE A 11 6.93 0.86 -8.15
CA PHE A 11 7.38 0.63 -6.77
C PHE A 11 7.88 1.92 -6.09
N ASP A 12 8.66 2.73 -6.79
CA ASP A 12 9.18 4.00 -6.29
C ASP A 12 8.10 5.04 -5.94
N ASP A 13 7.03 5.12 -6.74
CA ASP A 13 5.89 6.04 -6.47
C ASP A 13 5.16 5.64 -5.17
N ILE A 14 4.99 4.33 -4.97
CA ILE A 14 4.35 3.77 -3.78
C ILE A 14 5.23 4.03 -2.55
N CYS A 15 6.54 3.77 -2.65
CA CYS A 15 7.51 4.08 -1.60
C CYS A 15 7.49 5.57 -1.25
N ALA A 16 7.50 6.47 -2.24
CA ALA A 16 7.46 7.91 -2.01
C ALA A 16 6.19 8.35 -1.27
N ARG A 17 5.02 7.82 -1.67
CA ARG A 17 3.73 8.07 -1.00
C ARG A 17 3.75 7.57 0.45
N LEU A 18 4.24 6.36 0.70
CA LEU A 18 4.33 5.78 2.04
C LEU A 18 5.30 6.58 2.94
N ARG A 19 6.46 7.00 2.43
CA ARG A 19 7.40 7.87 3.16
C ARG A 19 6.77 9.22 3.51
N SER A 20 6.03 9.81 2.58
CA SER A 20 5.33 11.08 2.79
C SER A 20 4.26 10.97 3.90
N ALA A 21 3.64 9.80 4.05
CA ALA A 21 2.75 9.49 5.17
C ALA A 21 3.47 9.15 6.48
N GLY A 22 4.81 9.20 6.51
CA GLY A 22 5.61 8.88 7.70
C GLY A 22 5.87 7.39 7.91
N CYS A 23 5.67 6.55 6.89
CA CYS A 23 6.03 5.15 6.97
C CYS A 23 7.55 4.97 6.92
N VAL A 24 8.11 4.36 7.97
CA VAL A 24 9.56 4.09 8.11
C VAL A 24 10.00 2.94 7.20
N PHE A 25 9.12 1.96 6.95
CA PHE A 25 9.39 0.75 6.16
C PHE A 25 8.76 0.81 4.77
N ALA A 26 8.78 1.98 4.15
CA ALA A 26 8.05 2.23 2.91
C ALA A 26 8.41 1.26 1.77
N GLU A 27 9.66 0.82 1.69
CA GLU A 27 10.12 -0.13 0.68
C GLU A 27 9.59 -1.55 0.91
N GLU A 28 9.72 -2.06 2.14
CA GLU A 28 9.19 -3.36 2.52
C GLU A 28 7.66 -3.41 2.36
N GLU A 29 6.97 -2.35 2.77
CA GLU A 29 5.53 -2.27 2.61
C GLU A 29 5.08 -2.16 1.16
N ALA A 30 5.76 -1.36 0.33
CA ALA A 30 5.46 -1.31 -1.09
C ALA A 30 5.62 -2.68 -1.76
N GLN A 31 6.64 -3.45 -1.36
CA GLN A 31 6.85 -4.79 -1.87
C GLN A 31 5.74 -5.76 -1.42
N LEU A 32 5.31 -5.68 -0.16
CA LEU A 32 4.19 -6.47 0.36
C LEU A 32 2.88 -6.13 -0.35
N LEU A 33 2.59 -4.85 -0.53
CA LEU A 33 1.40 -4.36 -1.24
C LEU A 33 1.37 -4.83 -2.70
N LEU A 34 2.51 -4.75 -3.41
CA LEU A 34 2.63 -5.24 -4.79
C LEU A 34 2.50 -6.76 -4.89
N THR A 35 2.99 -7.49 -3.88
CA THR A 35 2.93 -8.96 -3.88
C THR A 35 1.52 -9.46 -3.55
N ALA A 36 0.80 -8.77 -2.66
CA ALA A 36 -0.54 -9.14 -2.25
C ALA A 36 -1.62 -8.66 -3.23
N ALA A 37 -1.42 -7.52 -3.89
CA ALA A 37 -2.39 -7.00 -4.85
C ALA A 37 -2.37 -7.81 -6.15
N SER A 38 -3.52 -8.35 -6.54
CA SER A 38 -3.66 -9.08 -7.82
C SER A 38 -4.01 -8.13 -8.98
N SER A 39 -4.29 -6.86 -8.69
CA SER A 39 -4.60 -5.83 -9.68
C SER A 39 -4.19 -4.43 -9.22
N ALA A 40 -4.02 -3.51 -10.19
CA ALA A 40 -3.71 -2.12 -9.89
C ALA A 40 -4.80 -1.41 -9.06
N ALA A 41 -6.06 -1.85 -9.16
CA ALA A 41 -7.17 -1.29 -8.38
C ALA A 41 -7.11 -1.72 -6.90
N GLU A 42 -6.76 -2.98 -6.64
CA GLU A 42 -6.50 -3.45 -5.27
C GLU A 42 -5.29 -2.73 -4.68
N LEU A 43 -4.20 -2.62 -5.44
CA LEU A 43 -3.00 -1.91 -5.00
C LEU A 43 -3.31 -0.46 -4.60
N ALA A 44 -4.06 0.26 -5.44
CA ALA A 44 -4.48 1.63 -5.17
C ALA A 44 -5.28 1.71 -3.85
N SER A 45 -6.24 0.82 -3.67
CA SER A 45 -7.06 0.76 -2.46
C SER A 45 -6.21 0.48 -1.22
N SER A 46 -5.25 -0.45 -1.32
CA SER A 46 -4.37 -0.80 -0.22
C SER A 46 -3.40 0.31 0.17
N VAL A 47 -2.87 1.05 -0.82
CA VAL A 47 -2.06 2.25 -0.57
C VAL A 47 -2.91 3.34 0.10
N GLU A 48 -4.14 3.59 -0.36
CA GLU A 48 -5.02 4.57 0.27
C GLU A 48 -5.32 4.24 1.73
N LEU A 49 -5.55 2.96 2.05
CA LEU A 49 -5.74 2.52 3.43
C LEU A 49 -4.48 2.76 4.28
N ARG A 50 -3.26 2.49 3.75
CA ARG A 50 -2.02 2.80 4.49
C ARG A 50 -1.82 4.29 4.71
N LEU A 51 -2.16 5.12 3.72
CA LEU A 51 -2.12 6.58 3.84
C LEU A 51 -3.16 7.10 4.85
N ALA A 52 -4.31 6.43 4.97
CA ALA A 52 -5.33 6.72 5.98
C ALA A 52 -4.96 6.20 7.38
N GLY A 53 -3.80 5.56 7.55
CA GLY A 53 -3.31 5.07 8.84
C GLY A 53 -3.84 3.70 9.25
N PHE A 54 -4.44 2.93 8.34
CA PHE A 54 -4.84 1.56 8.64
C PHE A 54 -3.61 0.65 8.77
N PRO A 55 -3.63 -0.30 9.74
CA PRO A 55 -2.58 -1.30 9.88
C PRO A 55 -2.42 -2.13 8.62
N LEU A 56 -1.16 -2.42 8.24
CA LEU A 56 -0.84 -3.20 7.05
C LEU A 56 -1.52 -4.58 7.05
N GLU A 57 -1.70 -5.17 8.23
CA GLU A 57 -2.46 -6.39 8.47
C GLU A 57 -3.89 -6.33 7.92
N HIS A 58 -4.63 -5.26 8.24
CA HIS A 58 -5.98 -5.06 7.71
C HIS A 58 -5.99 -4.77 6.21
N VAL A 59 -4.96 -4.06 5.74
CA VAL A 59 -4.79 -3.68 4.34
C VAL A 59 -4.50 -4.89 3.44
N LEU A 60 -3.67 -5.81 3.90
CA LEU A 60 -3.33 -7.05 3.19
C LEU A 60 -4.42 -8.14 3.36
N GLY A 61 -5.49 -7.86 4.11
CA GLY A 61 -6.49 -8.86 4.49
C GLY A 61 -5.95 -9.93 5.44
N TRP A 62 -4.78 -9.68 6.06
CA TRP A 62 -4.10 -10.60 6.95
C TRP A 62 -4.38 -10.24 8.41
N ALA A 63 -5.51 -10.72 8.94
CA ALA A 63 -5.69 -10.82 10.38
C ALA A 63 -4.98 -12.08 10.87
N SER A 64 -3.65 -12.05 11.01
CA SER A 64 -2.97 -13.08 11.80
C SER A 64 -3.23 -12.78 13.27
N PHE A 65 -4.43 -13.13 13.75
CA PHE A 65 -4.65 -13.26 15.18
C PHE A 65 -3.89 -14.50 15.65
N CYS A 66 -2.65 -14.28 16.10
CA CYS A 66 -1.91 -15.22 16.94
C CYS A 66 -0.95 -14.45 17.85
N GLY A 67 -1.52 -13.92 18.95
CA GLY A 67 -0.90 -13.84 20.29
C GLY A 67 0.38 -13.04 20.45
#